data_AF-K6XE28-F1
#
_entry.id   AF-K6XE28-F1
#
_cell.length_a   1.000
_cell.length_b   1.000
_cell.length_c   1.000
_cell.angle_alpha   90.00
_cell.angle_beta   90.00
_cell.angle_gamma   90.00
#
_symmetry.space_group_name_H-M   'P 1'
#
loop_
_entity.id
_entity.type
_entity.pdbx_description
1 polymer ?
#
loop_
_entity_poly.entity_id
_entity_poly.type
_entity_poly.pdbx_seq_one_letter_code
_entity_poly.pdbx_strand_id
1 'polypeptide(L)'
;MTEPVELTQLREEDVAALAAIHRRAFSGFFLAELGEGFLREFYRGFLHDDTAIAVVARTADGPIGAAVGTVAPQSFYSRLLKRRWHGFARAATGTALRHPRTIPRLARAVLYRGDAPEGLPDAALFASMCVDTSHAGGGVGAQLSQAWSARARALGAHRAYLTTDADDNDAVNRHHQRHGWIIESSYTTPEGRRMHRYVKTLHDDQGGSR
;
A
#
# COMPACT_ATOMS: atom_id res chain seq x y z
N MET A 1 -18.54 -15.92 -17.26
CA MET A 1 -17.81 -16.76 -16.30
C MET A 1 -16.64 -15.95 -15.81
N THR A 2 -16.56 -15.64 -14.52
CA THR A 2 -15.41 -14.93 -13.93
C THR A 2 -14.24 -15.91 -13.91
N GLU A 3 -13.11 -15.52 -14.49
CA GLU A 3 -11.89 -16.33 -14.48
C GLU A 3 -11.45 -16.59 -13.02
N PRO A 4 -10.99 -17.81 -12.67
CA PRO A 4 -10.55 -18.10 -11.31
C PRO A 4 -9.37 -17.20 -10.93
N VAL A 5 -9.50 -16.51 -9.80
CA VAL A 5 -8.44 -15.66 -9.24
C VAL A 5 -7.68 -16.45 -8.18
N GLU A 6 -6.35 -16.52 -8.32
CA GLU A 6 -5.45 -17.10 -7.34
C GLU A 6 -4.77 -15.98 -6.53
N LEU A 7 -4.59 -16.20 -5.23
CA LEU A 7 -3.81 -15.30 -4.37
C LEU A 7 -2.45 -15.92 -4.07
N THR A 8 -1.38 -15.26 -4.49
CA THR A 8 0.00 -15.71 -4.27
C THR A 8 0.86 -14.65 -3.60
N GLN A 9 2.10 -15.00 -3.26
CA GLN A 9 3.11 -14.01 -2.89
C GLN A 9 3.63 -13.25 -4.11
N LEU A 10 4.17 -12.05 -3.87
CA LEU A 10 4.88 -11.26 -4.87
C LEU A 10 6.16 -11.96 -5.36
N ARG A 11 6.35 -11.98 -6.67
CA ARG A 11 7.56 -12.48 -7.34
C ARG A 11 8.23 -11.36 -8.14
N GLU A 12 9.51 -11.49 -8.46
CA GLU A 12 10.24 -10.49 -9.25
C GLU A 12 9.58 -10.27 -10.63
N GLU A 13 9.03 -11.32 -11.25
CA GLU A 13 8.30 -11.24 -12.52
C GLU A 13 7.04 -10.36 -12.47
N ASP A 14 6.41 -10.20 -11.30
CA ASP A 14 5.18 -9.40 -11.15
C ASP A 14 5.46 -7.90 -11.09
N VAL A 15 6.68 -7.50 -10.72
CA VAL A 15 7.06 -6.12 -10.39
C VAL A 15 6.71 -5.15 -11.51
N ALA A 16 7.00 -5.52 -12.76
CA ALA A 16 6.74 -4.66 -13.91
C ALA A 16 5.24 -4.46 -14.15
N ALA A 17 4.46 -5.54 -14.11
CA ALA A 17 3.02 -5.49 -14.34
C ALA A 17 2.29 -4.76 -13.20
N LEU A 18 2.64 -5.04 -11.94
CA LEU A 18 2.06 -4.37 -10.78
C LEU A 18 2.40 -2.87 -10.73
N ALA A 19 3.62 -2.47 -11.13
CA ALA A 19 3.95 -1.06 -11.27
C ALA A 19 3.06 -0.35 -12.31
N ALA A 20 2.74 -1.01 -13.43
CA ALA A 20 1.84 -0.46 -14.44
C ALA A 20 0.38 -0.38 -13.94
N ILE A 21 -0.12 -1.42 -13.27
CA ILE A 21 -1.46 -1.44 -12.65
C ILE A 21 -1.58 -0.35 -11.59
N HIS A 22 -0.60 -0.23 -10.69
CA HIS A 22 -0.57 0.79 -9.65
C HIS A 22 -0.63 2.19 -10.25
N ARG A 23 0.17 2.45 -11.29
CA ARG A 23 0.19 3.76 -11.95
C ARG A 23 -1.18 4.14 -12.55
N ARG A 24 -1.89 3.17 -13.13
CA ARG A 24 -3.24 3.39 -13.68
C ARG A 24 -4.28 3.57 -12.58
N ALA A 25 -4.21 2.77 -11.52
CA ALA A 25 -5.17 2.78 -10.41
C ALA A 25 -5.09 4.05 -9.56
N PHE A 26 -3.91 4.67 -9.48
CA PHE A 26 -3.65 5.85 -8.66
C PHE A 26 -3.27 7.08 -9.50
N SER A 27 -3.93 7.29 -10.64
CA SER A 27 -3.73 8.50 -11.43
C SER A 27 -3.98 9.76 -10.57
N GLY A 28 -3.08 10.74 -10.64
CA GLY A 28 -3.13 11.95 -9.78
C GLY A 28 -2.52 11.80 -8.37
N PHE A 29 -2.08 10.60 -7.97
CA PHE A 29 -1.26 10.43 -6.77
C PHE A 29 0.22 10.60 -7.08
N PHE A 30 0.92 11.29 -6.18
CA PHE A 30 2.33 11.62 -6.35
C PHE A 30 3.21 10.42 -6.72
N LEU A 31 3.05 9.32 -5.99
CA LEU A 31 3.91 8.15 -6.14
C LEU A 31 3.76 7.53 -7.54
N ALA A 32 2.54 7.54 -8.08
CA ALA A 32 2.26 7.10 -9.44
C ALA A 32 2.84 8.06 -10.49
N GLU A 33 2.86 9.36 -10.22
CA GLU A 33 3.44 10.40 -11.08
C GLU A 33 4.97 10.32 -11.19
N LEU A 34 5.65 9.69 -10.22
CA LEU A 34 7.10 9.41 -10.30
C LEU A 34 7.43 8.35 -11.36
N GLY A 35 6.42 7.65 -11.89
CA GLY A 35 6.54 6.73 -13.00
C GLY A 35 6.88 5.30 -12.61
N GLU A 36 6.78 4.39 -13.59
CA GLU A 36 6.92 2.95 -13.38
C GLU A 36 8.30 2.56 -12.85
N GLY A 37 9.37 3.25 -13.24
CA GLY A 37 10.71 2.98 -12.73
C GLY A 37 10.78 3.11 -11.21
N PHE A 38 10.13 4.14 -10.66
CA PHE A 38 10.05 4.35 -9.21
C PHE A 38 9.18 3.27 -8.54
N LEU A 39 8.01 2.99 -9.15
CA LEU A 39 7.08 1.97 -8.63
C LEU A 39 7.69 0.56 -8.64
N ARG A 40 8.54 0.23 -9.62
CA ARG A 40 9.27 -1.04 -9.63
C ARG A 40 10.18 -1.17 -8.41
N GLU A 41 10.91 -0.12 -8.05
CA GLU A 41 11.74 -0.13 -6.83
C GLU A 41 10.89 -0.19 -5.55
N PHE A 42 9.70 0.43 -5.55
CA PHE A 42 8.73 0.28 -4.46
C PHE A 42 8.28 -1.17 -4.29
N TYR A 43 7.81 -1.85 -5.34
CA TYR A 43 7.38 -3.25 -5.27
C TYR A 43 8.53 -4.19 -4.92
N ARG A 44 9.73 -3.98 -5.49
CA ARG A 44 10.94 -4.72 -5.12
C ARG A 44 11.36 -4.54 -3.66
N GLY A 45 10.88 -3.50 -3.00
CA GLY A 45 11.07 -3.28 -1.58
C GLY A 45 10.42 -4.34 -0.71
N PHE A 46 9.31 -4.93 -1.19
CA PHE A 46 8.60 -5.98 -0.48
C PHE A 46 9.18 -7.38 -0.76
N LEU A 47 10.11 -7.49 -1.72
CA LEU A 47 10.88 -8.71 -1.94
C LEU A 47 11.99 -8.82 -0.89
N HIS A 48 12.07 -9.97 -0.23
CA HIS A 48 13.14 -10.30 0.73
C HIS A 48 13.22 -9.40 1.98
N ASP A 49 12.05 -9.01 2.51
CA ASP A 49 11.93 -8.37 3.82
C ASP A 49 10.92 -9.14 4.68
N ASP A 50 11.36 -9.67 5.81
CA ASP A 50 10.54 -10.55 6.66
C ASP A 50 9.37 -9.83 7.34
N THR A 51 9.41 -8.49 7.38
CA THR A 51 8.34 -7.66 7.92
C THR A 51 7.35 -7.21 6.84
N ALA A 52 7.67 -7.46 5.57
CA ALA A 52 6.84 -7.07 4.43
C ALA A 52 5.74 -8.09 4.16
N ILE A 53 4.61 -7.57 3.70
CA ILE A 53 3.45 -8.35 3.28
C ILE A 53 3.14 -7.89 1.86
N ALA A 54 3.17 -8.83 0.92
CA ALA A 54 2.75 -8.58 -0.45
C ALA A 54 1.93 -9.78 -0.96
N VAL A 55 0.64 -9.55 -1.10
CA VAL A 55 -0.31 -10.51 -1.66
C VAL A 55 -0.66 -10.05 -3.08
N VAL A 56 -0.57 -10.95 -4.04
CA VAL A 56 -0.85 -10.69 -5.46
C VAL A 56 -2.05 -11.51 -5.88
N ALA A 57 -3.02 -10.88 -6.53
CA ALA A 57 -4.12 -11.56 -7.20
C ALA A 57 -3.73 -11.79 -8.66
N ARG A 58 -3.88 -13.02 -9.15
CA ARG A 58 -3.45 -13.44 -10.50
C ARG A 58 -4.54 -14.25 -11.20
N THR A 59 -4.59 -14.12 -12.53
CA THR A 59 -5.33 -14.99 -13.44
C THR A 59 -4.35 -15.79 -14.29
N ALA A 60 -4.82 -16.55 -15.29
CA ALA A 60 -3.93 -17.26 -16.20
C ALA A 60 -3.02 -16.30 -16.99
N ASP A 61 -3.48 -15.07 -17.23
CA ASP A 61 -2.77 -14.03 -17.98
C ASP A 61 -1.77 -13.22 -17.14
N GLY A 62 -1.72 -13.45 -15.82
CA GLY A 62 -0.75 -12.83 -14.92
C GLY A 62 -1.37 -12.01 -13.77
N PRO A 63 -0.59 -11.12 -13.13
CA PRO A 63 -1.07 -10.37 -11.97
C PRO A 63 -2.10 -9.31 -12.38
N ILE A 64 -3.24 -9.32 -11.68
CA ILE A 64 -4.35 -8.37 -11.87
C ILE A 64 -4.52 -7.40 -10.68
N GLY A 65 -3.71 -7.54 -9.64
CA GLY A 65 -3.74 -6.65 -8.49
C GLY A 65 -2.83 -7.09 -7.36
N ALA A 66 -2.62 -6.20 -6.40
CA ALA A 66 -1.84 -6.50 -5.21
C ALA A 66 -2.30 -5.68 -4.01
N ALA A 67 -2.09 -6.24 -2.81
CA ALA A 67 -2.13 -5.55 -1.54
C ALA A 67 -0.75 -5.69 -0.86
N VAL A 68 -0.14 -4.55 -0.56
CA VAL A 68 1.21 -4.48 0.02
C VAL A 68 1.21 -3.67 1.32
N GLY A 69 2.05 -4.07 2.26
CA GLY A 69 2.16 -3.43 3.56
C GLY A 69 3.26 -4.05 4.41
N THR A 70 3.32 -3.71 5.69
CA THR A 70 4.36 -4.19 6.60
C THR A 70 3.91 -4.12 8.05
N VAL A 71 4.38 -5.06 8.87
CA VAL A 71 4.19 -5.05 10.32
C VAL A 71 5.20 -4.16 11.07
N ALA A 72 6.20 -3.62 10.38
CA ALA A 72 7.25 -2.80 10.99
C ALA A 72 7.58 -1.55 10.14
N PRO A 73 6.60 -0.65 9.92
CA PRO A 73 6.64 0.40 8.91
C PRO A 73 7.88 1.30 8.96
N GLN A 74 8.26 1.78 10.13
CA GLN A 74 9.43 2.65 10.28
C GLN A 74 10.72 1.97 9.83
N SER A 75 10.90 0.71 10.23
CA SER A 75 12.09 -0.08 9.90
C SER A 75 12.08 -0.50 8.43
N PHE A 76 10.92 -0.85 7.88
CA PHE A 76 10.72 -1.22 6.49
C PHE A 76 11.11 -0.07 5.55
N TYR A 77 10.51 1.12 5.71
CA TYR A 77 10.84 2.27 4.84
C TYR A 77 12.30 2.71 4.98
N SER A 78 12.87 2.61 6.18
CA SER A 78 14.30 2.87 6.40
C SER A 78 15.19 1.89 5.63
N ARG A 79 14.87 0.59 5.64
CA ARG A 79 15.61 -0.44 4.88
C ARG A 79 15.38 -0.31 3.38
N LEU A 80 14.14 -0.06 2.95
CA LEU A 80 13.76 0.16 1.56
C LEU A 80 14.59 1.29 0.95
N LEU A 81 14.61 2.45 1.62
CA LEU A 81 15.36 3.59 1.14
C LEU A 81 16.87 3.28 1.07
N LYS A 82 17.44 2.65 2.11
CA LYS A 82 18.87 2.30 2.14
C LYS A 82 19.26 1.32 1.02
N ARG A 83 18.48 0.25 0.83
CA ARG A 83 18.78 -0.83 -0.12
C ARG A 83 18.56 -0.40 -1.58
N ARG A 84 17.58 0.46 -1.84
CA ARG A 84 17.12 0.82 -3.19
C ARG A 84 17.42 2.27 -3.56
N TRP A 85 18.23 2.98 -2.77
CA TRP A 85 18.47 4.42 -2.94
C TRP A 85 18.94 4.79 -4.35
N HIS A 86 19.84 4.00 -4.95
CA HIS A 86 20.32 4.23 -6.31
C HIS A 86 19.21 4.10 -7.35
N GLY A 87 18.32 3.11 -7.18
CA GLY A 87 17.17 2.91 -8.05
C GLY A 87 16.18 4.08 -7.94
N PHE A 88 15.83 4.46 -6.71
CA PHE A 88 14.96 5.61 -6.46
C PHE A 88 15.55 6.92 -6.98
N ALA A 89 16.84 7.18 -6.74
CA ALA A 89 17.53 8.36 -7.24
C ALA A 89 17.45 8.42 -8.77
N ARG A 90 17.84 7.35 -9.47
CA ARG A 90 17.77 7.28 -10.94
C ARG A 90 16.36 7.49 -11.48
N ALA A 91 15.36 6.84 -10.86
CA ALA A 91 13.97 6.97 -11.28
C ALA A 91 13.42 8.39 -11.04
N ALA A 92 13.80 9.02 -9.92
CA ALA A 92 13.33 10.34 -9.56
C ALA A 92 14.06 11.48 -10.30
N THR A 93 15.30 11.29 -10.74
CA THR A 93 16.09 12.33 -11.44
C THR A 93 15.37 12.89 -12.65
N GLY A 94 14.77 12.02 -13.48
CA GLY A 94 14.04 12.47 -14.67
C GLY A 94 12.83 13.36 -14.34
N THR A 95 12.09 13.03 -13.29
CA THR A 95 10.93 13.81 -12.84
C THR A 95 11.36 15.10 -12.15
N ALA A 96 12.39 15.06 -11.30
CA ALA A 96 12.92 16.21 -10.60
C ALA A 96 13.48 17.28 -11.56
N LEU A 97 14.20 16.86 -12.61
CA LEU A 97 14.73 17.77 -13.63
C LEU A 97 13.63 18.44 -14.45
N ARG A 98 12.55 17.72 -14.78
CA ARG A 98 11.42 18.25 -15.56
C ARG A 98 10.50 19.12 -14.72
N HIS A 99 10.38 18.83 -13.42
CA HIS A 99 9.44 19.49 -12.52
C HIS A 99 10.11 19.80 -11.17
N PRO A 100 11.00 20.81 -11.09
CA PRO A 100 11.76 21.12 -9.87
C PRO A 100 10.86 21.48 -8.68
N ARG A 101 9.63 21.96 -8.94
CA ARG A 101 8.61 22.23 -7.90
C ARG A 101 8.17 20.98 -7.13
N THR A 102 8.45 19.78 -7.64
CA THR A 102 8.10 18.51 -6.99
C THR A 102 9.17 18.03 -5.98
N ILE A 103 10.34 18.68 -5.93
CA ILE A 103 11.45 18.27 -5.06
C ILE A 103 11.08 18.25 -3.56
N PRO A 104 10.37 19.24 -2.99
CA PRO A 104 9.95 19.16 -1.58
C PRO A 104 9.01 17.98 -1.30
N ARG A 105 8.08 17.71 -2.24
CA ARG A 105 7.13 16.58 -2.16
C ARG A 105 7.87 15.24 -2.25
N LEU A 106 8.89 15.16 -3.11
CA LEU A 106 9.78 14.00 -3.22
C LEU A 106 10.57 13.78 -1.92
N ALA A 107 11.16 14.83 -1.35
CA ALA A 107 11.87 14.74 -0.08
C ALA A 107 10.96 14.22 1.02
N ARG A 108 9.70 14.69 1.11
CA ARG A 108 8.74 14.18 2.09
C ARG A 108 8.38 12.71 1.86
N ALA A 109 8.17 12.29 0.61
CA ALA A 109 7.92 10.88 0.28
C ALA A 109 9.12 9.98 0.65
N VAL A 110 10.34 10.45 0.45
CA VAL A 110 11.58 9.76 0.85
C VAL A 110 11.75 9.72 2.37
N LEU A 111 11.31 10.75 3.07
CA LEU A 111 11.34 10.84 4.53
C LEU A 111 10.18 10.10 5.22
N TYR A 112 9.18 9.61 4.47
CA TYR A 112 8.06 8.86 5.01
C TYR A 112 8.53 7.60 5.75
N ARG A 113 7.95 7.35 6.92
CA ARG A 113 8.28 6.20 7.78
C ARG A 113 7.05 5.39 8.20
N GLY A 114 5.91 5.63 7.58
CA GLY A 114 4.64 4.98 7.92
C GLY A 114 3.67 5.88 8.68
N ASP A 115 4.17 6.83 9.48
CA ASP A 115 3.36 7.76 10.30
C ASP A 115 2.22 7.05 11.04
N ALA A 116 2.61 6.08 11.88
CA ALA A 116 1.66 5.30 12.68
C ALA A 116 0.76 6.22 13.52
N PRO A 117 -0.53 5.87 13.72
CA PRO A 117 -1.42 6.63 14.57
C PRO A 117 -0.86 6.75 15.99
N GLU A 118 -1.15 7.86 16.65
CA GLU A 118 -0.78 8.05 18.05
C GLU A 118 -1.41 6.94 18.92
N GLY A 119 -0.62 6.38 19.84
CA GLY A 119 -1.04 5.23 20.66
C GLY A 119 -1.06 3.88 19.94
N LEU A 120 -0.64 3.80 18.67
CA LEU A 120 -0.57 2.56 17.88
C LEU A 120 0.81 2.32 17.23
N PRO A 121 1.92 2.36 17.99
CA PRO A 121 3.28 2.27 17.44
C PRO A 121 3.56 0.93 16.72
N ASP A 122 2.91 -0.16 17.16
CA ASP A 122 3.13 -1.52 16.65
C ASP A 122 2.08 -1.95 15.60
N ALA A 123 1.26 -1.01 15.12
CA ALA A 123 0.25 -1.35 14.11
C ALA A 123 0.88 -1.60 12.74
N ALA A 124 0.37 -2.62 12.03
CA ALA A 124 0.77 -2.90 10.67
C ALA A 124 0.24 -1.84 9.71
N LEU A 125 1.08 -1.39 8.78
CA LEU A 125 0.68 -0.46 7.73
C LEU A 125 0.21 -1.24 6.50
N PHE A 126 -1.04 -1.06 6.10
CA PHE A 126 -1.52 -1.44 4.78
C PHE A 126 -1.21 -0.29 3.82
N ALA A 127 -0.05 -0.40 3.16
CA ALA A 127 0.59 0.70 2.44
C ALA A 127 -0.07 1.02 1.09
N SER A 128 -0.50 0.00 0.34
CA SER A 128 -1.16 0.21 -0.95
C SER A 128 -1.96 -1.01 -1.39
N MET A 129 -3.09 -0.76 -2.06
CA MET A 129 -3.89 -1.78 -2.75
C MET A 129 -4.29 -1.28 -4.13
N CYS A 130 -3.97 -2.03 -5.18
CA CYS A 130 -4.45 -1.74 -6.53
C CYS A 130 -5.03 -3.00 -7.17
N VAL A 131 -6.07 -2.82 -7.97
CA VAL A 131 -6.67 -3.84 -8.82
C VAL A 131 -6.78 -3.25 -10.22
N ASP A 132 -6.49 -4.05 -11.24
CA ASP A 132 -6.72 -3.64 -12.62
C ASP A 132 -8.21 -3.33 -12.82
N THR A 133 -8.50 -2.18 -13.41
CA THR A 133 -9.88 -1.67 -13.54
C THR A 133 -10.74 -2.59 -14.40
N SER A 134 -10.16 -3.37 -15.31
CA SER A 134 -10.85 -4.41 -16.08
C SER A 134 -11.41 -5.53 -15.21
N HIS A 135 -10.90 -5.69 -13.98
CA HIS A 135 -11.30 -6.70 -13.00
C HIS A 135 -12.00 -6.07 -11.78
N ALA A 136 -12.39 -4.79 -11.86
CA ALA A 136 -13.14 -4.12 -10.81
C ALA A 136 -14.54 -4.75 -10.63
N GLY A 137 -15.06 -4.71 -9.41
CA GLY A 137 -16.39 -5.25 -9.10
C GLY A 137 -16.45 -6.79 -8.94
N GLY A 138 -15.39 -7.53 -9.29
CA GLY A 138 -15.31 -9.00 -9.13
C GLY A 138 -14.93 -9.49 -7.72
N GLY A 139 -14.91 -8.62 -6.71
CA GLY A 139 -14.52 -8.98 -5.33
C GLY A 139 -13.02 -9.12 -5.08
N VAL A 140 -12.16 -8.91 -6.08
CA VAL A 140 -10.68 -9.04 -5.96
C VAL A 140 -10.11 -8.17 -4.85
N GLY A 141 -10.55 -6.91 -4.73
CA GLY A 141 -10.10 -6.01 -3.66
C GLY A 141 -10.45 -6.54 -2.25
N ALA A 142 -11.60 -7.19 -2.10
CA ALA A 142 -11.99 -7.80 -0.82
C ALA A 142 -11.09 -8.99 -0.48
N GLN A 143 -10.83 -9.86 -1.47
CA GLN A 143 -9.93 -10.99 -1.31
C GLN A 143 -8.51 -10.55 -0.94
N LEU A 144 -7.96 -9.54 -1.63
CA LEU A 144 -6.66 -8.96 -1.33
C LEU A 144 -6.60 -8.37 0.08
N SER A 145 -7.61 -7.57 0.47
CA SER A 145 -7.69 -6.95 1.79
C SER A 145 -7.77 -7.96 2.92
N GLN A 146 -8.57 -9.03 2.74
CA GLN A 146 -8.69 -10.12 3.71
C GLN A 146 -7.41 -10.94 3.82
N ALA A 147 -6.80 -11.32 2.69
CA ALA A 147 -5.56 -12.09 2.68
C ALA A 147 -4.39 -11.29 3.28
N TRP A 148 -4.30 -9.99 2.99
CA TRP A 148 -3.34 -9.10 3.63
C TRP A 148 -3.54 -9.05 5.15
N SER A 149 -4.79 -8.88 5.61
CA SER A 149 -5.14 -8.85 7.04
C SER A 149 -4.75 -10.16 7.75
N ALA A 150 -5.02 -11.30 7.12
CA ALA A 150 -4.66 -12.62 7.65
C ALA A 150 -3.14 -12.79 7.75
N ARG A 151 -2.38 -12.33 6.74
CA ARG A 151 -0.91 -12.37 6.77
C ARG A 151 -0.32 -11.45 7.83
N ALA A 152 -0.89 -10.25 8.02
CA ALA A 152 -0.49 -9.34 9.07
C ALA A 152 -0.70 -9.96 10.47
N ARG A 153 -1.86 -10.59 10.70
CA ARG A 153 -2.13 -11.35 11.93
C ARG A 153 -1.14 -12.50 12.13
N ALA A 154 -0.83 -13.25 11.08
CA ALA A 154 0.14 -14.35 11.15
C ALA A 154 1.57 -13.89 11.46
N LEU A 155 1.88 -12.62 11.19
CA LEU A 155 3.14 -11.97 11.55
C LEU A 155 3.07 -11.24 12.92
N GLY A 156 2.00 -11.46 13.69
CA GLY A 156 1.86 -10.94 15.06
C GLY A 156 1.21 -9.56 15.17
N ALA A 157 0.69 -8.97 14.09
CA ALA A 157 0.04 -7.67 14.19
C ALA A 157 -1.37 -7.78 14.81
N HIS A 158 -1.61 -7.03 15.89
CA HIS A 158 -2.92 -6.94 16.55
C HIS A 158 -3.83 -5.90 15.90
N ARG A 159 -3.24 -4.84 15.36
CA ARG A 159 -3.94 -3.75 14.69
C ARG A 159 -3.25 -3.41 13.38
N ALA A 160 -4.00 -2.82 12.47
CA ALA A 160 -3.49 -2.24 11.25
C ALA A 160 -4.08 -0.87 11.00
N TYR A 161 -3.40 -0.08 10.17
CA TYR A 161 -3.88 1.22 9.72
C TYR A 161 -3.59 1.42 8.22
N LEU A 162 -4.35 2.35 7.62
CA LEU A 162 -4.14 2.81 6.26
C LEU A 162 -4.61 4.26 6.11
N THR A 163 -4.22 4.89 5.01
CA THR A 163 -4.71 6.21 4.63
C THR A 163 -5.23 6.19 3.20
N THR A 164 -6.29 6.96 2.95
CA THR A 164 -6.89 7.10 1.63
C THR A 164 -7.61 8.45 1.53
N ASP A 165 -7.94 8.92 0.33
CA ASP A 165 -8.68 10.19 0.21
C ASP A 165 -10.04 10.08 0.88
N ALA A 166 -10.39 11.16 1.58
CA ALA A 166 -11.71 11.33 2.16
C ALA A 166 -12.74 11.76 1.11
N ASP A 167 -12.30 12.52 0.12
CA ASP A 167 -13.15 13.15 -0.87
C ASP A 167 -12.98 12.44 -2.23
N ASP A 168 -14.03 12.42 -3.06
CA ASP A 168 -14.07 11.79 -4.39
C ASP A 168 -13.65 10.30 -4.44
N ASN A 169 -13.78 9.60 -3.31
CA ASN A 169 -13.27 8.24 -3.11
C ASN A 169 -14.28 7.31 -2.41
N ASP A 170 -15.57 7.58 -2.58
CA ASP A 170 -16.67 6.93 -1.85
C ASP A 170 -16.68 5.40 -1.97
N ALA A 171 -16.34 4.87 -3.15
CA ALA A 171 -16.32 3.43 -3.38
C ALA A 171 -15.25 2.73 -2.52
N VAL A 172 -14.07 3.33 -2.41
CA VAL A 172 -12.96 2.82 -1.59
C VAL A 172 -13.25 3.01 -0.11
N ASN A 173 -13.80 4.16 0.29
CA ASN A 173 -14.23 4.39 1.67
C ASN A 173 -15.29 3.37 2.12
N ARG A 174 -16.34 3.15 1.32
CA ARG A 174 -17.34 2.09 1.59
C ARG A 174 -16.72 0.70 1.62
N HIS A 175 -15.75 0.43 0.74
CA HIS A 175 -15.03 -0.84 0.75
C HIS A 175 -14.32 -1.05 2.10
N HIS A 176 -13.54 -0.10 2.57
CA HIS A 176 -12.84 -0.22 3.85
C HIS A 176 -13.81 -0.40 5.02
N GLN A 177 -14.83 0.45 5.12
CA GLN A 177 -15.83 0.38 6.19
C GLN A 177 -16.56 -0.98 6.23
N ARG A 178 -16.97 -1.51 5.07
CA ARG A 178 -17.59 -2.85 4.97
C ARG A 178 -16.67 -3.98 5.41
N HIS A 179 -15.35 -3.79 5.36
CA HIS A 179 -14.35 -4.79 5.75
C HIS A 179 -13.75 -4.53 7.13
N GLY A 180 -14.47 -3.82 8.00
CA GLY A 180 -14.15 -3.66 9.43
C GLY A 180 -13.09 -2.60 9.71
N TRP A 181 -12.79 -1.72 8.77
CA TRP A 181 -11.95 -0.55 9.00
C TRP A 181 -12.80 0.60 9.54
N ILE A 182 -12.30 1.29 10.57
CA ILE A 182 -12.97 2.42 11.21
C ILE A 182 -12.12 3.67 11.02
N ILE A 183 -12.74 4.81 10.72
CA ILE A 183 -12.04 6.09 10.63
C ILE A 183 -11.55 6.46 12.03
N GLU A 184 -10.23 6.57 12.19
CA GLU A 184 -9.59 7.03 13.43
C GLU A 184 -9.44 8.55 13.41
N SER A 185 -9.01 9.11 12.28
CA SER A 185 -8.85 10.56 12.12
C SER A 185 -9.01 10.98 10.66
N SER A 186 -9.13 12.29 10.45
CA SER A 186 -9.07 12.91 9.13
C SER A 186 -8.15 14.12 9.18
N TYR A 187 -7.35 14.33 8.14
CA TYR A 187 -6.39 15.44 8.08
C TYR A 187 -6.19 15.89 6.63
N THR A 188 -5.69 17.11 6.45
CA THR A 188 -5.39 17.67 5.12
C THR A 188 -3.89 17.63 4.88
N THR A 189 -3.46 17.07 3.74
CA THR A 189 -2.05 17.11 3.35
C THR A 189 -1.63 18.53 2.99
N PRO A 190 -0.33 18.87 2.99
CA PRO A 190 0.13 20.19 2.53
C PRO A 190 -0.22 20.50 1.06
N GLU A 191 -0.58 19.49 0.29
CA GLU A 191 -1.08 19.60 -1.09
C GLU A 191 -2.61 19.80 -1.15
N GLY A 192 -3.28 20.01 -0.02
CA GLY A 192 -4.69 20.33 0.07
C GLY A 192 -5.65 19.13 0.01
N ARG A 193 -5.14 17.90 -0.02
CA ARG A 193 -5.97 16.69 -0.09
C ARG A 193 -6.48 16.30 1.30
N ARG A 194 -7.78 16.12 1.45
CA ARG A 194 -8.36 15.58 2.69
C ARG A 194 -8.22 14.06 2.70
N MET A 195 -7.61 13.54 3.75
CA MET A 195 -7.32 12.11 3.92
C MET A 195 -8.09 11.56 5.11
N HIS A 196 -8.61 10.35 4.98
CA HIS A 196 -9.02 9.53 6.13
C HIS A 196 -7.86 8.63 6.54
N ARG A 197 -7.62 8.55 7.86
CA ARG A 197 -6.84 7.48 8.46
C ARG A 197 -7.80 6.45 9.03
N TYR A 198 -7.67 5.22 8.58
CA TYR A 198 -8.44 4.10 9.06
C TYR A 198 -7.60 3.22 9.97
N VAL A 199 -8.23 2.60 10.96
CA VAL A 199 -7.66 1.54 11.80
C VAL A 199 -8.54 0.30 11.76
N LYS A 200 -7.94 -0.86 11.98
CA LYS A 200 -8.63 -2.14 12.07
C LYS A 200 -7.98 -3.04 13.11
N THR A 201 -8.80 -3.67 13.95
CA THR A 201 -8.38 -4.77 14.81
C THR A 201 -8.24 -6.05 13.97
N LEU A 202 -7.07 -6.68 14.02
CA LEU A 202 -6.75 -7.92 13.29
C LEU A 202 -6.80 -9.16 14.19
N HIS A 203 -6.55 -8.97 15.48
CA HIS A 203 -6.65 -9.97 16.52
C HIS A 203 -7.53 -9.42 17.63
N ASP A 204 -8.58 -10.15 18.00
CA ASP A 204 -9.31 -9.86 19.22
C ASP A 204 -8.44 -10.36 20.37
N ASP A 205 -7.99 -9.45 21.23
CA ASP A 205 -7.51 -9.85 22.55
C ASP A 205 -8.73 -10.46 23.26
N GLN A 206 -8.84 -11.79 23.26
CA GLN A 206 -9.69 -12.46 24.23
C GLN A 206 -9.06 -12.25 25.60
N GLY A 207 -9.48 -11.16 26.24
CA GLY A 207 -9.54 -10.96 27.69
C GLY A 207 -8.34 -11.44 28.50
N GLY A 208 -7.53 -10.47 28.93
CA GLY A 208 -6.97 -10.53 30.28
C GLY A 208 -8.13 -10.62 31.29
N SER A 209 -8.52 -11.84 31.64
CA SER A 209 -9.15 -12.16 32.92
C SER A 209 -8.99 -13.66 33.17
N ARG A 210 -7.92 -14.00 33.90
CA ARG A 210 -7.91 -14.94 35.02
C ARG A 210 -6.62 -14.74 35.81
#